data_AF-A0A3B9CQR6-F1
#
_entry.id   AF-A0A3B9CQR6-F1
#
_cell.length_a   1.000
_cell.length_b   1.000
_cell.length_c   1.000
_cell.angle_alpha   90.00
_cell.angle_beta   90.00
_cell.angle_gamma   90.00
#
_symmetry.space_group_name_H-M   'P 1'
#
loop_
_entity.id
_entity.type
_entity.pdbx_description
1 polymer ?
#
loop_
_entity_poly.entity_id
_entity_poly.type
_entity_poly.pdbx_seq_one_letter_code
_entity_poly.pdbx_strand_id
1 'polypeptide(L)'
;MVAQKNDWDKWAQSKKLLRISGRFGGRVGRQLRLDRLNVQILPSRTTLLPLNLTADQRLSVKGVLRKEGTRYFLDATGVSAGPTDIARLVALAARVDPRKPSELYELADSYRELAKFYEDKQVQAQIDEMYSNAFALQRKLARGNEDQLLDLLKRGKQLEADPDLLQAIQFEALVTRWKAEPNDSGMLQRIKDALKGW
;
A
#
# COMPACT_ATOMS: atom_id res chain seq x y z
N MET A 1 4.31 3.09 -17.01
CA MET A 1 3.92 3.30 -18.43
C MET A 1 3.09 4.57 -18.61
N VAL A 2 2.03 4.78 -17.82
CA VAL A 2 1.17 5.99 -17.92
C VAL A 2 1.98 7.29 -17.72
N ALA A 3 2.90 7.32 -16.74
CA ALA A 3 3.76 8.47 -16.48
C ALA A 3 4.80 8.80 -17.59
N GLN A 4 5.01 7.90 -18.56
CA GLN A 4 6.03 8.05 -19.62
C GLN A 4 5.37 8.16 -21.01
N LYS A 5 4.16 8.72 -21.07
CA LYS A 5 3.37 8.82 -22.31
C LYS A 5 4.12 9.56 -23.43
N ASN A 6 4.98 10.51 -23.08
CA ASN A 6 5.79 11.28 -24.03
C ASN A 6 6.82 10.43 -24.79
N ASP A 7 7.19 9.26 -24.27
CA ASP A 7 8.14 8.35 -24.93
C ASP A 7 7.47 7.26 -25.76
N TRP A 8 6.13 7.20 -25.78
CA TRP A 8 5.41 6.12 -26.44
C TRP A 8 5.65 6.09 -27.96
N ASP A 9 5.71 7.27 -28.59
CA ASP A 9 6.05 7.37 -30.01
C ASP A 9 7.43 6.77 -30.32
N LYS A 10 8.43 7.09 -29.49
CA LYS A 10 9.78 6.54 -29.62
C LYS A 10 9.79 5.02 -29.43
N TRP A 11 9.05 4.50 -28.44
CA TRP A 11 8.98 3.06 -28.19
C TRP A 11 8.26 2.31 -29.31
N ALA A 12 7.22 2.91 -29.89
CA ALA A 12 6.51 2.35 -31.03
C ALA A 12 7.40 2.28 -32.27
N GLN A 13 8.15 3.35 -32.56
CA GLN A 13 9.09 3.40 -33.68
C GLN A 13 10.25 2.41 -33.52
N SER A 14 10.84 2.34 -32.32
CA SER A 14 11.96 1.44 -32.01
C SER A 14 11.56 -0.03 -31.81
N LYS A 15 10.27 -0.36 -31.90
CA LYS A 15 9.71 -1.70 -31.62
C LYS A 15 10.22 -2.27 -30.29
N LYS A 16 10.34 -1.40 -29.28
CA LYS A 16 10.88 -1.77 -27.97
C LYS A 16 9.97 -2.81 -27.31
N LEU A 17 10.56 -3.89 -26.82
CA LEU A 17 9.86 -4.89 -26.02
C LEU A 17 9.56 -4.30 -24.64
N LEU A 18 8.28 -4.17 -24.32
CA LEU A 18 7.79 -3.65 -23.05
C LEU A 18 7.28 -4.77 -22.16
N ARG A 19 7.40 -4.56 -20.85
CA ARG A 19 6.67 -5.30 -19.82
C ARG A 19 5.86 -4.31 -19.02
N ILE A 20 4.55 -4.45 -19.07
CA ILE A 20 3.61 -3.53 -18.43
C ILE A 20 2.72 -4.31 -17.49
N SER A 21 2.24 -3.66 -16.44
CA SER A 21 1.32 -4.27 -15.50
C SER A 21 0.25 -3.27 -15.08
N GLY A 22 -0.97 -3.76 -14.91
CA GLY A 22 -2.13 -2.96 -14.52
C GLY A 22 -3.31 -3.88 -14.21
N ARG A 23 -4.41 -3.30 -13.71
CA ARG A 23 -5.63 -4.05 -13.42
C ARG A 23 -6.34 -4.43 -14.71
N PHE A 24 -6.94 -5.60 -14.76
CA PHE A 24 -7.79 -6.02 -15.86
C PHE A 24 -9.04 -5.13 -15.92
N GLY A 25 -9.16 -4.37 -17.00
CA GLY A 25 -10.30 -3.48 -17.27
C GLY A 25 -11.35 -4.10 -18.19
N GLY A 26 -11.21 -5.38 -18.55
CA GLY A 26 -12.15 -6.10 -19.40
C GLY A 26 -11.56 -6.62 -20.71
N ARG A 27 -12.37 -7.40 -21.43
CA ARG A 27 -12.00 -8.07 -22.68
C ARG A 27 -13.11 -7.89 -23.72
N VAL A 28 -12.73 -7.51 -24.94
CA VAL A 28 -13.64 -7.46 -26.10
C VAL A 28 -13.03 -8.34 -27.19
N GLY A 29 -13.69 -9.45 -27.51
CA GLY A 29 -13.13 -10.48 -28.39
C GLY A 29 -11.80 -11.01 -27.83
N ARG A 30 -10.71 -10.91 -28.61
CA ARG A 30 -9.35 -11.26 -28.16
C ARG A 30 -8.58 -10.09 -27.54
N GLN A 31 -9.14 -8.88 -27.54
CA GLN A 31 -8.44 -7.70 -27.06
C GLN A 31 -8.60 -7.57 -25.54
N LEU A 32 -7.50 -7.30 -24.85
CA LEU A 32 -7.51 -7.02 -23.42
C LEU A 32 -7.38 -5.52 -23.18
N ARG A 33 -7.96 -5.05 -22.08
CA ARG A 33 -7.80 -3.69 -21.58
C ARG A 33 -7.21 -3.72 -20.19
N LEU A 34 -6.30 -2.80 -19.92
CA LEU A 34 -5.91 -2.48 -18.55
C LEU A 34 -6.62 -1.21 -18.12
N ASP A 35 -7.09 -1.20 -16.88
CA ASP A 35 -7.73 -0.03 -16.31
C ASP A 35 -6.76 1.16 -16.25
N ARG A 36 -7.31 2.37 -16.43
CA ARG A 36 -6.56 3.64 -16.49
C ARG A 36 -5.41 3.68 -17.52
N LEU A 37 -5.33 2.73 -18.45
CA LEU A 37 -4.35 2.69 -19.54
C LEU A 37 -5.03 2.74 -20.91
N ASN A 38 -4.80 3.83 -21.65
CA ASN A 38 -5.32 3.99 -23.00
C ASN A 38 -4.42 3.31 -24.06
N VAL A 39 -4.23 1.99 -23.93
CA VAL A 39 -3.54 1.11 -24.88
C VAL A 39 -4.35 -0.17 -25.04
N GLN A 40 -4.68 -0.53 -26.28
CA GLN A 40 -5.35 -1.80 -26.56
C GLN A 40 -4.34 -2.93 -26.59
N ILE A 41 -4.56 -3.98 -25.81
CA ILE A 41 -3.65 -5.13 -25.79
C ILE A 41 -4.18 -6.16 -26.77
N LEU A 42 -3.33 -6.52 -27.74
CA LEU A 42 -3.61 -7.48 -28.80
C LEU A 42 -2.73 -8.72 -28.62
N PRO A 43 -3.19 -9.75 -27.89
CA PRO A 43 -2.49 -11.02 -27.79
C PRO A 43 -2.39 -11.68 -29.16
N SER A 44 -1.21 -12.24 -29.46
CA SER A 44 -1.04 -13.04 -30.68
C SER A 44 -1.95 -14.28 -30.65
N ARG A 45 -2.09 -14.98 -31.79
CA ARG A 45 -2.87 -16.22 -31.86
C ARG A 45 -2.28 -17.33 -30.98
N THR A 46 -0.97 -17.33 -30.79
CA THR A 46 -0.23 -18.34 -30.02
C THR A 46 -0.09 -17.97 -28.53
N THR A 47 -0.43 -16.74 -28.14
CA THR A 47 -0.40 -16.33 -26.74
C THR A 47 -1.51 -17.03 -25.95
N LEU A 48 -1.10 -17.83 -24.97
CA LEU A 48 -2.01 -18.39 -23.97
C LEU A 48 -2.55 -17.27 -23.10
N LEU A 49 -3.88 -17.21 -22.99
CA LEU A 49 -4.54 -16.23 -22.16
C LEU A 49 -4.95 -16.86 -20.83
N PRO A 50 -4.74 -16.16 -19.70
CA PRO A 50 -5.31 -16.59 -18.43
C PRO A 50 -6.83 -16.74 -18.56
N LEU A 51 -7.34 -17.86 -18.05
CA LEU A 51 -8.77 -18.14 -17.96
C LEU A 51 -9.35 -17.47 -16.71
N ASN A 52 -10.66 -17.19 -16.72
CA ASN A 52 -11.41 -16.71 -15.55
C ASN A 52 -10.87 -15.40 -14.93
N LEU A 53 -10.49 -14.44 -15.77
CA LEU A 53 -10.10 -13.11 -15.30
C LEU A 53 -11.26 -12.40 -14.62
N THR A 54 -11.05 -11.96 -13.38
CA THR A 54 -11.99 -11.10 -12.66
C THR A 54 -11.63 -9.64 -12.85
N ALA A 55 -12.61 -8.75 -12.65
CA ALA A 55 -12.34 -7.33 -12.44
C ALA A 55 -11.28 -7.17 -11.33
N ASP A 56 -10.42 -6.15 -11.48
CA ASP A 56 -9.33 -5.80 -10.55
C ASP A 56 -8.17 -6.81 -10.44
N GLN A 57 -8.22 -7.93 -11.17
CA GLN A 57 -7.09 -8.85 -11.23
C GLN A 57 -5.92 -8.18 -11.95
N ARG A 58 -4.72 -8.29 -11.37
CA ARG A 58 -3.54 -7.67 -11.97
C ARG A 58 -3.03 -8.49 -13.14
N LEU A 59 -2.87 -7.86 -14.29
CA LEU A 59 -2.24 -8.47 -15.45
C LEU A 59 -0.78 -7.99 -15.57
N SER A 60 0.06 -8.89 -16.06
CA SER A 60 1.39 -8.60 -16.56
C SER A 60 1.42 -8.95 -18.04
N VAL A 61 1.77 -7.97 -18.87
CA VAL A 61 1.73 -8.10 -20.32
C VAL A 61 3.08 -7.74 -20.89
N LYS A 62 3.61 -8.64 -21.69
CA LYS A 62 4.85 -8.49 -22.45
C LYS A 62 4.50 -8.35 -23.92
N GLY A 63 5.00 -7.30 -24.57
CA GLY A 63 4.67 -7.04 -25.96
C GLY A 63 5.43 -5.86 -26.55
N VAL A 64 5.19 -5.60 -27.83
CA VAL A 64 5.76 -4.45 -28.53
C VAL A 64 4.69 -3.41 -28.72
N LEU A 65 4.99 -2.15 -28.40
CA LEU A 65 4.07 -1.05 -28.63
C LEU A 65 4.05 -0.71 -30.12
N ARG A 66 2.87 -0.41 -30.64
CA ARG A 66 2.66 0.02 -32.01
C ARG A 66 1.64 1.14 -32.01
N LYS A 67 1.78 2.05 -32.98
CA LYS A 67 0.85 3.16 -33.17
C LYS A 67 0.15 2.98 -34.51
N GLU A 68 -1.18 3.14 -34.52
CA GLU A 68 -1.98 3.29 -35.73
C GLU A 68 -2.82 4.55 -35.61
N GLY A 69 -2.57 5.53 -36.47
CA GLY A 69 -3.17 6.86 -36.35
C GLY A 69 -2.91 7.47 -34.97
N THR A 70 -3.98 7.72 -34.22
CA THR A 70 -3.93 8.32 -32.87
C THR A 70 -3.95 7.29 -31.74
N ARG A 71 -4.10 6.00 -32.06
CA ARG A 71 -4.26 4.93 -31.06
C ARG A 71 -2.99 4.12 -30.90
N TYR A 72 -2.77 3.66 -29.67
CA TYR A 72 -1.68 2.76 -29.32
C TYR A 72 -2.19 1.36 -29.06
N PHE A 73 -1.45 0.39 -29.58
CA PHE A 73 -1.69 -1.02 -29.45
C PHE A 73 -0.45 -1.68 -28.87
N LEU A 74 -0.63 -2.65 -28.00
CA LEU A 74 0.45 -3.49 -27.52
C LEU A 74 0.25 -4.89 -28.10
N ASP A 75 1.06 -5.24 -29.10
CA ASP A 75 1.08 -6.58 -29.67
C ASP A 75 1.73 -7.51 -28.65
N ALA A 76 0.88 -8.20 -27.88
CA ALA A 76 1.30 -8.98 -26.72
C ALA A 76 1.77 -10.37 -27.14
N THR A 77 2.97 -10.71 -26.69
CA THR A 77 3.59 -12.03 -26.85
C THR A 77 3.46 -12.89 -25.59
N GLY A 78 3.17 -12.28 -24.44
CA GLY A 78 2.87 -12.99 -23.20
C GLY A 78 1.91 -12.20 -22.32
N VAL A 79 0.94 -12.90 -21.73
CA VAL A 79 -0.02 -12.37 -20.77
C VAL A 79 -0.05 -13.32 -19.59
N SER A 80 0.15 -12.82 -18.39
CA SER A 80 -0.09 -13.57 -17.16
C SER A 80 -0.98 -12.78 -16.21
N ALA A 81 -1.78 -13.50 -15.43
CA ALA A 81 -2.59 -12.93 -14.36
C ALA A 81 -1.93 -13.22 -13.02
N GLY A 82 -1.98 -12.23 -12.13
CA GLY A 82 -1.56 -12.34 -10.75
C GLY A 82 -2.74 -12.19 -9.79
N PRO A 83 -2.48 -12.11 -8.48
CA PRO A 83 -3.48 -11.74 -7.49
C PRO A 83 -4.00 -10.31 -7.72
N THR A 84 -5.16 -9.99 -7.13
CA THR A 84 -5.63 -8.60 -6.99
C THR A 84 -4.67 -7.81 -6.10
N ASP A 85 -4.74 -6.48 -6.15
CA ASP A 85 -3.88 -5.63 -5.31
C ASP A 85 -4.13 -5.87 -3.82
N ILE A 86 -5.39 -6.09 -3.39
CA ILE A 86 -5.74 -6.45 -2.00
C ILE A 86 -5.14 -7.81 -1.62
N ALA A 87 -5.37 -8.85 -2.42
CA ALA A 87 -4.86 -10.18 -2.10
C ALA A 87 -3.32 -10.19 -2.02
N ARG A 88 -2.66 -9.41 -2.88
CA ARG A 88 -1.22 -9.21 -2.83
C ARG A 88 -0.79 -8.45 -1.57
N LEU A 89 -1.48 -7.36 -1.24
CA LEU A 89 -1.19 -6.55 -0.05
C LEU A 89 -1.30 -7.38 1.23
N VAL A 90 -2.39 -8.14 1.39
CA VAL A 90 -2.61 -9.05 2.53
C VAL A 90 -1.52 -10.14 2.59
N ALA A 91 -1.19 -10.77 1.46
CA ALA A 91 -0.16 -11.81 1.41
C ALA A 91 1.25 -11.27 1.73
N LEU A 92 1.55 -10.01 1.38
CA LEU A 92 2.80 -9.35 1.76
C LEU A 92 2.81 -8.98 3.23
N ALA A 93 1.72 -8.42 3.76
CA ALA A 93 1.60 -8.06 5.17
C ALA A 93 1.76 -9.28 6.09
N ALA A 94 1.20 -10.43 5.70
CA ALA A 94 1.34 -11.69 6.43
C ALA A 94 2.78 -12.22 6.51
N ARG A 95 3.71 -11.70 5.69
CA ARG A 95 5.13 -12.08 5.70
C ARG A 95 5.99 -11.15 6.53
N VAL A 96 5.45 -10.02 6.98
CA VAL A 96 6.20 -9.06 7.79
C VAL A 96 6.47 -9.62 9.18
N ASP A 97 7.70 -9.48 9.66
CA ASP A 97 8.08 -9.86 11.02
C ASP A 97 7.31 -8.98 12.03
N PRO A 98 6.52 -9.55 12.96
CA PRO A 98 5.81 -8.78 13.98
C PRO A 98 6.72 -7.91 14.86
N ARG A 99 8.02 -8.22 14.93
CA ARG A 99 9.03 -7.43 15.65
C ARG A 99 9.47 -6.18 14.89
N LYS A 100 9.05 -6.02 13.64
CA LYS A 100 9.38 -4.89 12.78
C LYS A 100 8.12 -4.21 12.21
N PRO A 101 7.32 -3.53 13.05
CA PRO A 101 6.14 -2.80 12.58
C PRO A 101 6.45 -1.74 11.53
N SER A 102 7.69 -1.25 11.45
CA SER A 102 8.16 -0.33 10.39
C SER A 102 7.92 -0.87 8.99
N GLU A 103 8.11 -2.18 8.77
CA GLU A 103 7.93 -2.81 7.45
C GLU A 103 6.45 -2.81 7.02
N LEU A 104 5.49 -2.87 7.97
CA LEU A 104 4.06 -2.73 7.66
C LEU A 104 3.71 -1.30 7.24
N TYR A 105 4.31 -0.28 7.89
CA TYR A 105 4.09 1.11 7.48
C TYR A 105 4.64 1.38 6.08
N GLU A 106 5.86 0.93 5.80
CA GLU A 106 6.48 1.07 4.47
C GLU A 106 5.66 0.36 3.39
N LEU A 107 5.12 -0.82 3.70
CA LEU A 107 4.24 -1.54 2.79
C LEU A 107 2.94 -0.77 2.54
N ALA A 108 2.30 -0.25 3.59
CA ALA A 108 1.09 0.58 3.49
C ALA A 108 1.34 1.84 2.64
N ASP A 109 2.43 2.55 2.88
CA ASP A 109 2.85 3.72 2.09
C ASP A 109 3.05 3.36 0.61
N SER A 110 3.68 2.22 0.33
CA SER A 110 3.93 1.77 -1.06
C SER A 110 2.66 1.48 -1.86
N TYR A 111 1.55 1.11 -1.19
CA TYR A 111 0.26 0.87 -1.84
C TYR A 111 -0.64 2.11 -1.86
N ARG A 112 -0.34 3.14 -1.07
CA ARG A 112 -1.12 4.39 -1.04
C ARG A 112 -1.19 5.08 -2.40
N GLU A 113 -0.06 5.16 -3.10
CA GLU A 113 -0.02 5.72 -4.46
C GLU A 113 -0.83 4.88 -5.46
N LEU A 114 -0.87 3.57 -5.26
CA LEU A 114 -1.66 2.66 -6.10
C LEU A 114 -3.17 2.84 -5.85
N ALA A 115 -3.59 2.91 -4.58
CA ALA A 115 -4.97 3.17 -4.20
C ALA A 115 -5.45 4.51 -4.75
N LYS A 116 -4.63 5.55 -4.62
CA LYS A 116 -4.90 6.88 -5.17
C LYS A 116 -5.02 6.87 -6.69
N PHE A 117 -4.10 6.19 -7.39
CA PHE A 117 -4.10 6.12 -8.85
C PHE A 117 -5.38 5.47 -9.42
N TYR A 118 -5.89 4.43 -8.76
CA TYR A 118 -7.13 3.75 -9.18
C TYR A 118 -8.39 4.31 -8.49
N GLU A 119 -8.25 5.26 -7.57
CA GLU A 119 -9.34 5.75 -6.69
C GLU A 119 -10.03 4.60 -5.94
N ASP A 120 -9.24 3.62 -5.51
CA ASP A 120 -9.73 2.36 -4.93
C ASP A 120 -9.93 2.47 -3.41
N LYS A 121 -11.20 2.60 -3.02
CA LYS A 121 -11.61 2.67 -1.61
C LYS A 121 -11.38 1.38 -0.84
N GLN A 122 -11.40 0.21 -1.48
CA GLN A 122 -11.19 -1.06 -0.80
C GLN A 122 -9.71 -1.27 -0.45
N VAL A 123 -8.80 -0.93 -1.38
CA VAL A 123 -7.37 -0.93 -1.09
C VAL A 123 -7.02 0.13 -0.04
N GLN A 124 -7.66 1.31 -0.10
CA GLN A 124 -7.49 2.34 0.94
C GLN A 124 -7.90 1.83 2.33
N ALA A 125 -9.07 1.21 2.46
CA ALA A 125 -9.51 0.63 3.73
C ALA A 125 -8.52 -0.43 4.25
N GLN A 126 -7.97 -1.27 3.38
CA GLN A 126 -6.97 -2.27 3.76
C GLN A 126 -5.64 -1.65 4.22
N ILE A 127 -5.24 -0.53 3.62
CA ILE A 127 -4.08 0.27 4.04
C ILE A 127 -4.32 0.84 5.45
N ASP A 128 -5.50 1.38 5.73
CA ASP A 128 -5.83 1.96 7.03
C ASP A 128 -5.86 0.90 8.14
N GLU A 129 -6.37 -0.30 7.84
CA GLU A 129 -6.27 -1.47 8.73
C GLU A 129 -4.81 -1.86 9.00
N MET A 130 -3.94 -1.76 7.99
CA MET A 130 -2.52 -2.07 8.13
C MET A 130 -1.79 -1.08 9.05
N TYR A 131 -2.07 0.22 8.93
CA TYR A 131 -1.56 1.22 9.89
C TYR A 131 -2.01 0.89 11.30
N SER A 132 -3.28 0.56 11.48
CA SER A 132 -3.84 0.22 12.80
C SER A 132 -3.15 -1.01 13.40
N ASN A 133 -2.92 -2.06 12.60
CA ASN A 133 -2.21 -3.27 13.01
C ASN A 133 -0.75 -2.99 13.36
N ALA A 134 -0.04 -2.22 12.53
CA ALA A 134 1.34 -1.82 12.77
C ALA A 134 1.45 -1.00 14.07
N PHE A 135 0.52 -0.09 14.30
CA PHE A 135 0.46 0.73 15.51
C PHE A 135 0.23 -0.11 16.76
N ALA A 136 -0.70 -1.06 16.72
CA ALA A 136 -0.95 -1.98 17.82
C ALA A 136 0.26 -2.87 18.14
N LEU A 137 0.97 -3.37 17.12
CA LEU A 137 2.21 -4.14 17.32
C LEU A 137 3.31 -3.28 17.92
N GLN A 138 3.50 -2.05 17.42
CA GLN A 138 4.50 -1.13 17.94
C GLN A 138 4.22 -0.78 19.41
N ARG A 139 2.96 -0.59 19.80
CA ARG A 139 2.56 -0.41 21.21
C ARG A 139 2.96 -1.60 22.08
N LYS A 140 2.70 -2.83 21.62
CA LYS A 140 3.07 -4.05 22.36
C LYS A 140 4.58 -4.16 22.57
N LEU A 141 5.37 -3.78 21.57
CA LEU A 141 6.83 -3.80 21.66
C LEU A 141 7.38 -2.68 22.56
N ALA A 142 6.75 -1.51 22.55
CA ALA A 142 7.14 -0.36 23.37
C ALA A 142 6.79 -0.52 24.86
N ARG A 143 5.98 -1.51 25.23
CA ARG A 143 5.50 -1.69 26.61
C ARG A 143 6.67 -1.85 27.58
N GLY A 144 6.71 -0.98 28.60
CA GLY A 144 7.78 -0.97 29.60
C GLY A 144 9.04 -0.21 29.17
N ASN A 145 9.01 0.48 28.03
CA ASN A 145 10.05 1.39 27.58
C ASN A 145 9.44 2.78 27.31
N GLU A 146 9.76 3.76 28.18
CA GLU A 146 9.21 5.12 28.09
C GLU A 146 9.51 5.78 26.74
N ASP A 147 10.77 5.77 26.30
CA ASP A 147 11.19 6.43 25.06
C ASP A 147 10.44 5.90 23.84
N GLN A 148 10.27 4.58 23.77
CA GLN A 148 9.53 3.95 22.68
C GLN A 148 8.03 4.29 22.71
N LEU A 149 7.44 4.44 23.90
CA LEU A 149 6.05 4.88 24.04
C LEU A 149 5.89 6.36 23.66
N LEU A 150 6.84 7.21 24.00
CA LEU A 150 6.84 8.63 23.61
C LEU A 150 7.01 8.81 22.10
N ASP A 151 7.88 8.02 21.46
CA ASP A 151 8.01 8.03 20.01
C ASP A 151 6.75 7.50 19.31
N LEU A 152 6.10 6.49 19.89
CA LEU A 152 4.81 6.00 19.42
C LEU A 152 3.72 7.09 19.51
N LEU A 153 3.70 7.91 20.57
CA LEU A 153 2.77 9.05 20.68
C LEU A 153 2.99 10.08 19.58
N LYS A 154 4.25 10.43 19.28
CA LYS A 154 4.56 11.38 18.20
C LYS A 154 4.03 10.87 16.86
N ARG A 155 4.29 9.59 16.56
CA ARG A 155 3.79 8.94 15.33
C ARG A 155 2.26 8.86 15.32
N GLY A 156 1.64 8.48 16.43
CA GLY A 156 0.18 8.42 16.53
C GLY A 156 -0.49 9.76 16.27
N LYS A 157 0.10 10.87 16.72
CA LYS A 157 -0.36 12.23 16.40
C LYS A 157 -0.23 12.55 14.90
N GLN A 158 0.85 12.12 14.24
CA GLN A 158 1.05 12.32 12.80
C GLN A 158 0.07 11.52 11.95
N LEU A 159 -0.35 10.35 12.44
CA LEU A 159 -1.32 9.47 11.79
C LEU A 159 -2.77 9.80 12.15
N GLU A 160 -3.01 10.88 12.91
CA GLU A 160 -4.34 11.25 13.40
C GLU A 160 -5.06 10.10 14.10
N ALA A 161 -4.30 9.29 14.86
CA ALA A 161 -4.84 8.17 15.60
C ALA A 161 -5.84 8.63 16.68
N ASP A 162 -6.71 7.71 17.08
CA ASP A 162 -7.74 7.94 18.10
C ASP A 162 -7.18 8.65 19.35
N PRO A 163 -7.70 9.83 19.71
CA PRO A 163 -7.27 10.58 20.90
C PRO A 163 -7.27 9.75 22.18
N ASP A 164 -8.24 8.85 22.36
CA ASP A 164 -8.35 8.02 23.56
C ASP A 164 -7.21 7.00 23.63
N LEU A 165 -6.84 6.45 22.46
CA LEU A 165 -5.69 5.56 22.33
C LEU A 165 -4.38 6.29 22.62
N LEU A 166 -4.22 7.53 22.13
CA LEU A 166 -3.07 8.36 22.43
C LEU A 166 -2.97 8.67 23.93
N GLN A 167 -4.09 8.99 24.56
CA GLN A 167 -4.13 9.23 26.00
C GLN A 167 -3.74 7.97 26.80
N ALA A 168 -4.20 6.79 26.37
CA ALA A 168 -3.84 5.52 26.99
C ALA A 168 -2.33 5.21 26.89
N ILE A 169 -1.70 5.50 25.73
CA ILE A 169 -0.25 5.32 25.55
C ILE A 169 0.52 6.33 26.42
N GLN A 170 0.03 7.56 26.53
CA GLN A 170 0.63 8.60 27.36
C GLN A 170 0.60 8.22 28.85
N PHE A 171 -0.52 7.69 29.33
CA PHE A 171 -0.60 7.13 30.68
C PHE A 171 0.39 5.97 30.87
N GLU A 172 0.48 5.05 29.90
CA GLU A 172 1.40 3.92 29.95
C GLU A 172 2.88 4.36 30.03
N ALA A 173 3.26 5.42 29.32
CA ALA A 173 4.59 6.03 29.39
C ALA A 173 4.88 6.60 30.79
N LEU A 174 3.93 7.34 31.36
CA LEU A 174 4.06 7.90 32.71
C LEU A 174 4.20 6.80 33.78
N VAL A 175 3.39 5.75 33.70
CA VAL A 175 3.47 4.62 34.63
C VAL A 175 4.81 3.89 34.50
N THR A 176 5.32 3.73 33.27
CA THR A 176 6.63 3.13 33.01
C THR A 176 7.73 3.94 33.69
N ARG A 177 7.71 5.26 33.53
CA ARG A 177 8.66 6.16 34.16
C ARG A 177 8.64 6.07 35.69
N TRP A 178 7.46 6.09 36.30
CA TRP A 178 7.35 6.03 37.76
C TRP A 178 7.82 4.70 38.35
N LYS A 179 7.64 3.60 37.62
CA LYS A 179 8.26 2.33 38.05
C LYS A 179 9.79 2.41 38.05
N ALA A 180 10.39 3.20 37.16
CA ALA A 180 11.82 3.46 37.15
C ALA A 180 12.24 4.49 38.22
N GLU A 181 11.39 5.48 38.52
CA GLU A 181 11.63 6.56 39.48
C GLU A 181 10.48 6.70 40.51
N PRO A 182 10.36 5.80 41.50
CA PRO A 182 9.19 5.76 42.39
C PRO A 182 9.03 6.98 43.31
N ASN A 183 10.13 7.70 43.56
CA ASN A 183 10.21 8.85 44.47
C ASN A 183 10.01 10.20 43.74
N ASP A 184 9.55 10.19 42.50
CA ASP A 184 9.27 11.42 41.74
C ASP A 184 8.02 12.14 42.28
N SER A 185 8.24 13.08 43.20
CA SER A 185 7.19 13.89 43.83
C SER A 185 6.40 14.76 42.84
N GLY A 186 6.93 14.99 41.62
CA GLY A 186 6.26 15.73 40.55
C GLY A 186 5.31 14.88 39.71
N MET A 187 5.23 13.56 39.92
CA MET A 187 4.52 12.65 39.03
C MET A 187 3.01 12.91 38.99
N LEU A 188 2.38 13.13 40.15
CA LEU A 188 0.94 13.39 40.23
C LEU A 188 0.53 14.66 39.47
N GLN A 189 1.38 15.69 39.52
CA GLN A 189 1.15 16.92 38.77
C GLN A 189 1.26 16.67 37.26
N ARG A 190 2.28 15.93 36.82
CA ARG A 190 2.42 15.57 35.41
C ARG A 190 1.28 14.70 34.89
N ILE A 191 0.75 13.76 35.68
CA ILE A 191 -0.44 12.97 35.31
C ILE A 191 -1.63 13.91 35.02
N LYS A 192 -1.90 14.86 35.93
CA LYS A 192 -2.97 15.85 35.79
C LYS A 192 -2.78 16.76 34.57
N ASP A 193 -1.54 17.20 34.32
CA ASP A 193 -1.23 18.08 33.20
C ASP A 193 -1.26 17.33 31.85
N ALA A 194 -0.90 16.05 31.86
CA ALA A 194 -0.75 15.22 30.67
C ALA A 194 -2.06 14.59 30.19
N LEU A 195 -2.98 14.25 31.10
CA LEU A 195 -4.18 13.47 30.81
C LEU A 195 -5.43 14.32 31.03
N LYS A 196 -6.22 14.51 29.97
CA LYS A 196 -7.51 15.20 30.08
C LYS A 196 -8.50 14.38 30.89
N GLY A 197 -9.12 14.98 31.91
CA GLY A 197 -10.21 14.37 32.69
C GLY A 197 -9.77 13.54 33.90
N TRP A 198 -8.53 13.68 34.36
CA TRP A 198 -7.98 13.08 35.59
C TRP A 198 -7.60 14.13 36.63
#